data_AF-A0A800UG10-F1
#
_entry.id   AF-A0A800UG10-F1
#
_cell.length_a   1.000
_cell.length_b   1.000
_cell.length_c   1.000
_cell.angle_alpha   90.00
_cell.angle_beta   90.00
_cell.angle_gamma   90.00
#
_symmetry.space_group_name_H-M   'P 1'
#
loop_
_entity.id
_entity.type
_entity.pdbx_description
1 polymer ?
#
loop_
_entity_poly.entity_id
_entity_poly.type
_entity_poly.pdbx_seq_one_letter_code
_entity_poly.pdbx_strand_id
1 'polypeptide(L)' 'MAKNKKRSLKKRIYNPVTGKYYALRQRTTETGERGEIRGLWQAPKDRKKKSLFDIILGN' A
#
# COMPACT_ATOMS: atom_id res chain seq x y z
N MET A 1 24.27 10.36 -9.21
CA MET A 1 24.16 9.07 -8.48
C MET A 1 22.70 8.80 -8.12
N ALA A 2 22.01 7.96 -8.89
CA ALA A 2 20.63 7.59 -8.55
C ALA A 2 20.65 6.72 -7.29
N LYS A 3 20.11 7.24 -6.16
CA LYS A 3 19.96 6.46 -4.93
C LYS A 3 19.02 5.29 -5.22
N ASN A 4 19.59 4.09 -5.27
CA ASN A 4 18.86 2.85 -5.47
C ASN A 4 17.90 2.66 -4.28
N LYS A 5 16.63 3.04 -4.46
CA LYS A 5 15.59 3.01 -3.42
C LYS A 5 15.32 1.54 -3.09
N LYS A 6 15.99 1.01 -2.05
CA LYS A 6 15.81 -0.36 -1.54
C LYS A 6 14.31 -0.66 -1.50
N ARG A 7 13.88 -1.67 -2.27
CA ARG A 7 12.48 -2.11 -2.32
C ARG A 7 12.04 -2.37 -0.89
N SER A 8 11.04 -1.63 -0.43
CA SER A 8 10.47 -1.76 0.91
C SER A 8 10.17 -3.22 1.19
N LEU A 9 10.39 -3.68 2.43
CA LEU A 9 9.92 -4.97 2.91
C LEU A 9 8.50 -5.27 2.41
N LYS A 10 8.23 -6.54 2.13
CA LYS A 10 6.93 -6.99 1.62
C LYS A 10 5.82 -6.36 2.47
N LYS A 11 4.98 -5.55 1.83
CA LYS A 11 3.87 -4.81 2.49
C LYS A 11 2.76 -5.75 2.98
N ARG A 12 2.83 -7.02 2.58
CA ARG A 12 1.78 -8.00 2.80
C ARG A 12 2.32 -9.42 2.96
N ILE A 13 1.57 -10.25 3.66
CA ILE A 13 1.75 -11.68 3.80
C ILE A 13 0.55 -12.42 3.21
N TYR A 14 0.79 -13.54 2.53
CA TYR A 14 -0.26 -14.39 1.98
C TYR A 14 -0.68 -15.43 3.02
N ASN A 15 -1.98 -15.59 3.23
CA ASN A 15 -2.53 -16.68 4.04
C ASN A 15 -3.11 -17.76 3.10
N PRO A 16 -2.49 -18.95 3.00
CA PRO A 16 -2.96 -20.01 2.10
C PRO A 16 -4.31 -20.61 2.50
N VAL A 17 -4.69 -20.53 3.78
CA VAL A 17 -5.97 -21.08 4.28
C VAL A 17 -7.15 -20.25 3.80
N THR A 18 -6.97 -18.93 3.71
CA THR A 18 -8.06 -18.01 3.34
C THR A 18 -7.93 -17.44 1.93
N GLY A 19 -6.80 -17.67 1.25
CA GLY A 19 -6.49 -17.08 -0.05
C GLY A 19 -6.30 -15.56 -0.01
N LYS A 20 -6.21 -14.95 1.18
CA LYS A 20 -6.17 -13.50 1.37
C LYS A 20 -4.78 -13.00 1.67
N TYR A 21 -4.54 -11.75 1.29
CA TYR A 21 -3.34 -11.01 1.69
C TYR A 21 -3.65 -10.16 2.92
N TYR A 22 -2.74 -10.14 3.88
CA TYR A 22 -2.80 -9.28 5.06
C TYR A 22 -1.70 -8.23 4.98
N ALA A 23 -2.01 -6.99 5.32
CA ALA A 23 -1.05 -5.89 5.35
C ALA A 23 -0.21 -5.94 6.63
N LEU A 24 1.10 -5.72 6.50
CA LEU A 24 2.02 -5.69 7.64
C LEU A 24 2.42 -4.26 8.00
N ARG A 25 2.49 -3.97 9.31
CA ARG A 25 3.03 -2.70 9.82
C ARG A 25 4.49 -2.54 9.40
N GLN A 26 4.82 -1.40 8.80
CA GLN A 26 6.17 -1.10 8.30
C GLN A 26 7.06 -0.43 9.34
N ARG A 27 6.46 0.17 10.37
CA ARG A 27 7.12 0.90 11.45
C ARG A 27 6.48 0.54 12.79
N THR A 28 7.29 0.56 13.84
CA THR A 28 6.82 0.50 15.22
C THR A 28 6.26 1.87 15.62
N THR A 29 5.16 1.87 16.35
CA THR A 29 4.46 3.02 16.92
C THR A 29 3.96 2.63 18.31
N GLU A 30 3.49 3.57 19.12
CA GLU A 30 2.87 3.27 20.43
C GLU A 30 1.73 2.24 20.31
N THR A 31 1.01 2.26 19.18
CA THR A 31 -0.13 1.37 18.90
C THR A 31 0.22 0.01 18.28
N GLY A 32 1.50 -0.34 18.18
CA GLY A 32 1.92 -1.64 17.66
C GLY A 32 3.24 -1.63 16.89
N GLU A 33 3.76 -2.83 16.68
CA GLU A 33 5.12 -3.08 16.23
C GLU A 33 5.27 -3.33 14.73
N ARG A 34 6.49 -3.13 14.23
CA ARG A 34 6.85 -3.49 12.86
C ARG A 34 6.72 -5.00 12.64
N GLY A 35 6.01 -5.39 11.59
CA GLY A 35 5.80 -6.80 11.23
C GLY A 35 4.45 -7.36 11.67
N GLU A 36 3.73 -6.66 12.56
CA GLU A 36 2.37 -7.06 12.95
C GLU A 36 1.38 -6.98 11.79
N ILE A 37 0.37 -7.84 11.84
CA ILE A 37 -0.77 -7.81 10.92
C ILE A 37 -1.66 -6.61 11.28
N ARG A 38 -1.75 -5.65 10.37
CA ARG A 38 -2.64 -4.48 10.52
C ARG A 38 -4.08 -4.79 10.11
N GLY A 39 -4.28 -5.73 9.20
CA GLY A 39 -5.59 -6.08 8.65
C GLY A 39 -5.48 -6.64 7.23
N LEU A 40 -6.62 -6.77 6.55
CA LEU A 40 -6.66 -7.23 5.16
C LEU A 40 -5.96 -6.22 4.24
N TRP A 41 -5.12 -6.74 3.36
CA TRP A 41 -4.47 -5.93 2.33
C TRP A 41 -5.47 -5.62 1.22
N GLN A 42 -5.62 -4.33 0.92
CA GLN A 42 -6.37 -3.86 -0.23
C GLN A 42 -5.42 -3.35 -1.31
N ALA A 43 -5.76 -3.61 -2.56
CA ALA A 43 -5.06 -3.01 -3.68
C ALA A 43 -5.15 -1.48 -3.60
N PRO A 44 -4.06 -0.75 -3.89
CA PRO A 44 -4.14 0.69 -4.00
C PRO A 44 -5.20 1.03 -5.04
N LYS A 45 -6.19 1.86 -4.67
CA LYS A 45 -7.20 2.33 -5.61
C LYS A 45 -6.50 3.11 -6.71
N ASP A 46 -6.78 2.76 -7.97
CA ASP A 46 -6.36 3.57 -9.10
C ASP A 46 -7.03 4.94 -8.96
N ARG A 47 -6.24 5.95 -8.59
CA ARG A 47 -6.70 7.32 -8.72
C ARG A 47 -6.84 7.54 -10.22
N LYS A 48 -8.09 7.58 -10.73
CA LYS A 48 -8.35 8.08 -12.09
C LYS A 48 -7.55 9.37 -12.23
N LYS A 49 -6.55 9.38 -13.10
CA LYS A 49 -5.89 10.62 -13.47
C LYS A 49 -7.01 11.48 -14.03
N LYS A 50 -7.30 12.63 -13.40
CA LYS A 50 -8.19 13.61 -14.01
C LYS A 50 -7.67 13.80 -15.43
N SER A 51 -8.54 13.56 -16.39
CA SER A 51 -8.23 13.83 -17.78
C SER A 51 -7.78 15.29 -17.89
N LEU A 52 -6.84 15.60 -18.78
CA LEU A 52 -6.50 17.01 -19.07
C LEU A 52 -7.77 17.80 -19.41
N PHE A 53 -8.76 17.15 -20.03
CA PHE A 53 -10.09 17.70 -20.25
C PHE A 53 -10.86 17.98 -18.96
N ASP A 54 -10.79 17.14 -17.92
CA ASP A 54 -11.46 17.39 -16.62
C ASP A 54 -10.85 18.60 -15.87
N ILE A 55 -9.58 18.91 -16.14
CA ILE A 55 -8.89 20.07 -15.55
C ILE A 55 -9.22 21.34 -16.35
N ILE A 56 -9.35 21.24 -17.67
CA ILE A 56 -9.59 22.38 -18.57
C ILE A 56 -11.08 22.77 -18.62
N LEU A 57 -12.01 21.81 -18.61
CA LEU A 57 -13.45 22.06 -18.71
C LEU A 57 -14.17 22.27 -17.36
N GLY A 58 -13.44 22.29 -16.24
CA GLY A 58 -13.95 22.79 -14.96
C GLY A 58 -15.27 22.15 -14.49
N ASN A 59 -15.31 20.83 -14.36
CA ASN A 59 -16.42 20.11 -13.71
C ASN A 59 -15.97 19.36 -12.45
#